data_AF-A0A5D2VKP1-F1
#
_entry.id   AF-A0A5D2VKP1-F1
#
_cell.length_a   1.000
_cell.length_b   1.000
_cell.length_c   1.000
_cell.angle_alpha   90.00
_cell.angle_beta   90.00
_cell.angle_gamma   90.00
#
_symmetry.space_group_name_H-M   'P 1'
#
loop_
_entity.id
_entity.type
_entity.pdbx_description
1 polymer ?
#
loop_
_entity_poly.entity_id
_entity_poly.type
_entity_poly.pdbx_seq_one_letter_code
_entity_poly.pdbx_strand_id
1 'polypeptide(L)' 'FLGWNLWRQPIGFIVFLISSLAECERLPFDLPEAEEELVAGYQTEYSGIKFGLFYVASYLNLLLSSIFVTVLYLG' A
#
# COMPACT_ATOMS: atom_id res chain seq x y z
N PHE A 1 -22.03 -15.62 0.88
CA PHE A 1 -20.74 -16.35 0.88
C PHE A 1 -20.23 -16.71 -0.52
N LEU A 2 -20.99 -17.39 -1.38
CA LEU A 2 -20.54 -17.76 -2.76
C LEU A 2 -20.65 -16.63 -3.81
N GLY A 3 -21.18 -15.46 -3.44
CA GLY A 3 -21.40 -14.35 -4.38
C GLY A 3 -20.19 -13.44 -4.59
N TRP A 4 -19.19 -13.50 -3.70
CA TRP A 4 -18.06 -12.58 -3.69
C TRP A 4 -17.19 -12.71 -4.93
N ASN A 5 -16.72 -11.56 -5.42
CA ASN A 5 -15.86 -11.48 -6.59
C ASN A 5 -14.52 -12.20 -6.38
N LEU A 6 -14.10 -12.41 -5.13
CA LEU A 6 -12.97 -13.27 -4.78
C LEU A 6 -13.07 -14.67 -5.41
N TRP A 7 -14.24 -15.31 -5.32
CA TRP A 7 -14.46 -16.65 -5.88
C TRP A 7 -14.60 -16.66 -7.39
N ARG A 8 -15.06 -15.54 -7.97
CA ARG A 8 -15.22 -15.38 -9.42
C ARG A 8 -13.90 -15.07 -10.12
N GLN A 9 -13.00 -14.32 -9.46
CA GLN A 9 -11.74 -13.85 -10.02
C GLN A 9 -10.58 -13.99 -9.01
N PRO A 10 -10.15 -15.22 -8.70
CA PRO A 10 -9.06 -15.44 -7.75
C PRO A 10 -7.70 -14.91 -8.26
N ILE A 11 -7.45 -15.00 -9.57
CA ILE A 11 -6.22 -14.49 -10.18
C ILE A 11 -6.19 -12.97 -10.15
N GLY A 12 -7.32 -12.32 -10.46
CA GLY A 12 -7.46 -10.86 -10.40
C GLY A 12 -7.25 -10.33 -8.99
N PHE A 13 -7.76 -11.04 -7.98
CA PHE A 13 -7.54 -10.70 -6.58
C PHE A 13 -6.05 -10.72 -6.21
N ILE A 14 -5.31 -11.77 -6.59
CA ILE A 14 -3.88 -11.86 -6.29
C ILE A 14 -3.11 -10.74 -6.98
N VAL A 15 -3.39 -10.48 -8.26
CA VAL A 15 -2.73 -9.39 -9.01
C VAL A 15 -3.02 -8.04 -8.37
N PHE A 16 -4.29 -7.78 -8.03
CA PHE A 16 -4.70 -6.52 -7.40
C PHE A 16 -4.09 -6.33 -6.01
N LEU A 17 -4.00 -7.41 -5.24
CA LEU A 17 -3.38 -7.39 -3.92
C LEU A 17 -1.88 -7.09 -4.01
N ILE A 18 -1.15 -7.73 -4.93
CA ILE A 18 0.27 -7.46 -5.17
C ILE A 18 0.46 -6.02 -5.67
N SER A 19 -0.35 -5.55 -6.62
CA SER A 19 -0.25 -4.17 -7.10
C SER A 19 -0.56 -3.15 -6.02
N SER A 20 -1.53 -3.41 -5.14
CA SER A 20 -1.86 -2.52 -4.03
C SER A 20 -0.75 -2.43 -2.98
N LEU A 21 -0.04 -3.54 -2.75
CA LEU A 21 1.14 -3.57 -1.87
C LEU A 21 2.31 -2.79 -2.48
N ALA A 22 2.49 -2.91 -3.80
CA ALA A 22 3.50 -2.17 -4.54
C ALA A 22 3.22 -0.65 -4.54
N GLU A 23 1.95 -0.24 -4.71
CA GLU A 23 1.55 1.17 -4.68
C GLU A 23 1.65 1.79 -3.28
N CYS A 24 1.42 1.01 -2.23
CA CYS A 24 1.63 1.46 -0.85
C CYS A 24 3.11 1.49 -0.46
N GLU A 25 4.02 1.14 -1.39
CA GLU A 25 5.47 1.12 -1.18
C GLU A 25 5.84 0.31 0.07
N ARG A 26 5.09 -0.76 0.36
CA ARG A 26 5.34 -1.62 1.52
C ARG A 26 6.07 -2.88 1.14
N LEU A 27 6.86 -3.37 2.10
CA LEU A 27 7.58 -4.64 2.05
C LEU A 27 6.74 -5.70 1.31
N PRO A 28 7.23 -6.27 0.19
CA PRO A 28 8.60 -6.27 -0.31
C PRO A 28 8.97 -5.16 -1.33
N PHE A 29 8.09 -4.19 -1.60
CA PHE A 29 8.25 -3.17 -2.66
C PHE A 29 8.66 -1.78 -2.14
N ASP A 30 9.40 -1.74 -1.03
CA ASP A 30 9.78 -0.50 -0.36
C ASP A 30 11.09 0.10 -0.89
N LEU A 31 11.15 0.29 -2.22
CA LEU A 31 12.31 0.84 -2.93
C LEU A 31 12.61 2.32 -2.57
N PRO A 32 11.60 3.20 -2.37
CA PRO A 32 11.85 4.61 -2.08
C PRO A 32 12.30 4.89 -0.65
N GLU A 33 11.89 4.08 0.34
CA GLU A 33 12.27 4.26 1.76
C GLU A 33 13.43 3.35 2.18
N ALA A 34 13.78 2.32 1.38
CA ALA A 34 14.79 1.28 1.65
C ALA A 34 15.94 1.74 2.58
N GLU A 35 15.82 1.46 3.88
CA GLU A 35 16.75 1.96 4.91
C GLU A 35 18.17 1.43 4.71
N GLU A 36 18.33 0.20 4.19
CA GLU A 36 19.63 -0.43 3.95
C GLU A 36 20.43 0.25 2.83
N GLU A 37 19.77 0.82 1.83
CA GLU A 37 20.43 1.43 0.67
C GLU A 37 20.37 2.97 0.69
N LEU A 38 19.25 3.54 1.15
CA LEU A 38 18.92 4.95 1.03
C LEU A 38 18.67 5.65 2.38
N VAL A 39 18.79 4.96 3.52
CA VAL A 39 18.64 5.46 4.91
C VAL A 39 17.21 5.95 5.28
N ALA A 40 16.54 6.72 4.41
CA ALA A 40 15.08 6.97 4.36
C ALA A 40 14.67 7.67 3.04
N GLY A 41 15.49 7.55 1.98
CA GLY A 41 15.25 8.15 0.67
C GLY A 41 14.96 9.65 0.70
N TYR A 42 13.87 10.05 0.03
CA TYR A 42 13.45 11.46 -0.09
C TYR A 42 12.90 12.04 1.22
N GLN A 43 12.58 11.21 2.21
CA GLN A 43 12.02 11.66 3.49
C GLN A 43 13.10 12.28 4.40
N THR A 44 14.38 11.97 4.14
CA THR A 44 15.55 12.42 4.93
C THR A 44 15.70 13.95 4.98
N GLU A 45 15.25 14.66 3.95
CA GLU A 45 15.39 16.12 3.85
C GLU A 45 14.31 16.89 4.62
N TYR A 46 13.25 16.21 5.08
CA TYR A 46 12.12 16.83 5.75
C TYR A 46 12.14 16.56 7.26
N SER A 47 11.81 17.58 8.07
CA SER A 47 11.74 17.45 9.52
C SER A 47 10.41 18.00 10.09
N GLY A 48 10.10 17.59 11.33
CA GLY A 48 8.94 18.06 12.09
C GLY A 48 7.61 17.70 11.42
N ILE A 49 6.76 18.71 11.19
CA ILE A 49 5.40 18.52 10.68
C ILE A 49 5.39 17.95 9.26
N LYS A 50 6.36 18.33 8.41
CA LYS A 50 6.41 17.85 7.01
C LYS A 50 6.69 16.34 6.96
N PHE A 51 7.63 15.86 7.77
CA PHE A 51 7.87 14.43 7.94
C PHE A 51 6.63 13.70 8.46
N GLY A 52 5.96 14.28 9.47
CA GLY A 52 4.70 13.73 9.98
C GLY A 52 3.59 13.62 8.93
N LEU A 53 3.50 14.59 8.01
CA LEU A 53 2.52 14.54 6.90
C LEU A 53 2.82 13.42 5.91
N PHE A 54 4.09 13.17 5.58
CA PHE A 54 4.46 12.03 4.73
C PHE A 54 4.08 10.69 5.37
N TYR A 55 4.33 10.55 6.67
CA TYR A 55 3.93 9.37 7.44
C TYR A 55 2.40 9.18 7.48
N VAL A 56 1.65 10.25 7.75
CA VAL A 56 0.18 10.17 7.74
C VAL A 56 -0.34 9.84 6.34
N ALA A 57 0.24 10.42 5.29
CA ALA A 57 -0.15 10.15 3.92
C ALA A 57 0.09 8.68 3.52
N SER A 58 1.22 8.07 3.90
CA SER A 58 1.50 6.66 3.59
C SER A 58 0.53 5.72 4.31
N TYR A 59 0.19 5.99 5.58
CA TYR A 59 -0.84 5.23 6.29
C TYR A 59 -2.25 5.42 5.73
N LEU A 60 -2.58 6.62 5.25
CA LEU A 60 -3.85 6.86 4.57
C LEU A 60 -3.93 6.11 3.24
N ASN A 61 -2.83 6.03 2.49
CA ASN A 61 -2.77 5.25 1.26
C ASN A 61 -3.00 3.76 1.53
N LEU A 62 -2.38 3.22 2.59
CA LEU A 62 -2.61 1.84 3.05
C LEU A 62 -4.06 1.59 3.48
N LEU A 63 -4.69 2.54 4.18
CA LEU A 63 -6.10 2.43 4.55
C LEU A 63 -6.98 2.40 3.29
N LEU A 64 -6.77 3.33 2.36
CA LEU A 64 -7.51 3.42 1.10
C LEU A 64 -7.38 2.13 0.27
N SER A 65 -6.17 1.60 0.11
CA SER A 65 -5.94 0.37 -0.64
C SER A 65 -6.67 -0.82 -0.01
N SER A 66 -6.66 -0.94 1.32
CA SER A 66 -7.40 -1.98 2.03
C SER A 66 -8.93 -1.87 1.86
N ILE A 67 -9.46 -0.64 1.80
CA ILE A 67 -10.87 -0.38 1.52
C ILE A 67 -11.21 -0.83 0.09
N PHE A 68 -10.38 -0.49 -0.90
CA PHE A 68 -10.60 -0.92 -2.28
C PHE A 68 -10.60 -2.44 -2.43
N VAL A 69 -9.64 -3.14 -1.80
CA VAL A 69 -9.61 -4.62 -1.81
C VAL A 69 -10.91 -5.18 -1.23
N THR A 70 -11.37 -4.62 -0.11
CA THR A 70 -12.59 -5.09 0.58
C THR A 70 -13.84 -4.84 -0.27
N VAL A 71 -14.02 -3.63 -0.79
CA VAL A 71 -15.21 -3.24 -1.58
C VAL A 71 -15.27 -4.01 -2.90
N LEU A 72 -14.14 -4.22 -3.57
CA LEU A 72 -14.12 -4.86 -4.89
C LEU A 72 -14.25 -6.39 -4.81
N TYR A 73 -13.66 -7.04 -3.81
CA TYR A 73 -13.55 -8.50 -3.77
C TYR A 73 -14.33 -9.19 -2.65
N LEU A 74 -14.50 -8.54 -1.49
CA LEU A 74 -15.12 -9.10 -0.28
C LEU A 74 -16.49 -8.47 0.06
N GLY A 75 -16.96 -7.53 -0.76
CA GLY A 75 -18.32 -6.98 -0.74
C GLY A 75 -19.36 -7.97 -1.24
#